data_AF-A0A959KNE3-F1
#
_entry.id   AF-A0A959KNE3-F1
#
_cell.length_a   1.000
_cell.length_b   1.000
_cell.length_c   1.000
_cell.angle_alpha   90.00
_cell.angle_beta   90.00
_cell.angle_gamma   90.00
#
_symmetry.space_group_name_H-M   'P 1'
#
loop_
_entity.id
_entity.type
_entity.pdbx_description
1 polymer ?
#
loop_
_entity_poly.entity_id
_entity_poly.type
_entity_poly.pdbx_seq_one_letter_code
_entity_poly.pdbx_strand_id
1 'polypeptide(L)' 'MAQPTDAFKKLIAHCKEYGFIYQSSEIYDGLSAVYDYGPYGSLLKNNIKEYWWKSMVQMHENIVGIDAAIFMHP' A
#
# COMPACT_ATOMS: atom_id res chain seq x y z
N MET A 1 -8.76 -27.14 5.32
CA MET A 1 -8.34 -25.92 4.59
C MET A 1 -9.13 -24.76 5.17
N ALA A 2 -8.50 -23.63 5.52
CA ALA A 2 -9.24 -22.49 6.05
C ALA A 2 -10.20 -21.96 4.97
N GLN A 3 -11.44 -21.64 5.35
CA GLN A 3 -12.37 -20.99 4.43
C GLN A 3 -11.77 -19.64 3.99
N PRO A 4 -11.93 -19.20 2.73
CA PRO A 4 -11.30 -17.98 2.20
C PRO A 4 -11.52 -16.73 3.06
N THR A 5 -12.68 -16.64 3.71
CA THR A 5 -13.05 -15.58 4.64
C THR A 5 -12.22 -15.57 5.92
N ASP A 6 -11.81 -16.73 6.43
CA ASP A 6 -10.98 -16.82 7.64
C ASP A 6 -9.53 -16.44 7.37
N ALA A 7 -9.02 -16.76 6.18
CA ALA A 7 -7.67 -16.34 5.77
C ALA A 7 -7.58 -14.81 5.68
N PHE A 8 -8.59 -14.16 5.10
CA PHE A 8 -8.62 -12.70 4.98
C PHE A 8 -8.72 -12.00 6.33
N LYS A 9 -9.56 -12.50 7.26
CA LYS A 9 -9.63 -11.99 8.63
C LYS A 9 -8.28 -12.09 9.36
N LYS A 10 -7.59 -13.22 9.22
CA LYS A 10 -6.25 -13.43 9.80
C LYS A 10 -5.22 -12.47 9.22
N LEU A 11 -5.26 -12.22 7.91
CA LEU A 11 -4.39 -11.26 7.26
C LEU A 11 -4.61 -9.84 7.81
N ILE A 12 -5.86 -9.39 7.91
CA ILE A 12 -6.18 -8.06 8.46
C ILE A 12 -5.66 -7.93 9.89
N ALA A 13 -5.89 -8.94 10.73
CA ALA A 13 -5.41 -8.96 12.10
C ALA A 13 -3.88 -8.85 12.17
N HIS A 14 -3.17 -9.64 11.36
CA HIS A 14 -1.70 -9.59 11.27
C HIS A 14 -1.21 -8.21 10.80
N CYS A 15 -1.82 -7.64 9.76
CA CYS A 15 -1.42 -6.33 9.26
C CYS A 15 -1.54 -5.24 10.33
N LYS A 16 -2.60 -5.29 11.15
CA LYS A 16 -2.81 -4.34 12.24
C LYS A 16 -1.86 -4.58 13.41
N GLU A 17 -1.74 -5.82 13.87
CA GLU A 17 -0.94 -6.21 15.03
C GLU A 17 0.55 -5.92 14.81
N TYR A 18 1.07 -6.18 13.61
CA TYR A 18 2.49 -6.06 13.31
C TYR A 18 2.86 -4.73 12.63
N GLY A 19 1.94 -3.79 12.47
CA GLY A 19 2.25 -2.45 11.97
C GLY A 19 2.51 -2.35 10.46
N PHE A 20 1.69 -3.07 9.69
CA PHE A 20 1.61 -2.91 8.24
C PHE A 20 0.53 -1.91 7.84
N ILE A 21 -0.73 -2.12 8.23
CA ILE A 21 -1.87 -1.31 7.78
C ILE A 21 -2.81 -1.04 8.95
N TYR A 22 -3.30 0.20 9.03
CA TYR A 22 -4.31 0.65 9.99
C TYR A 22 -5.52 1.25 9.28
N GLN A 23 -6.69 1.17 9.92
CA GLN A 23 -7.86 1.91 9.47
C GLN A 23 -7.59 3.40 9.66
N SER A 24 -7.73 4.21 8.60
CA SER A 24 -7.52 5.64 8.73
C SER A 24 -8.56 6.22 9.68
N SER A 25 -8.12 7.15 10.54
CA SER A 25 -8.98 7.83 11.52
C SER A 25 -9.65 6.87 12.51
N GLU A 26 -9.01 5.75 12.85
CA GLU A 26 -9.60 4.70 13.72
C GLU A 26 -10.13 5.22 15.07
N ILE A 27 -9.44 6.19 15.69
CA ILE A 27 -9.89 6.81 16.95
C ILE A 27 -11.08 7.76 16.79
N TYR A 28 -11.51 8.02 15.56
CA TYR A 28 -12.62 8.89 15.15
C TYR A 28 -13.64 8.11 14.29
N ASP A 29 -13.96 6.88 14.68
CA ASP A 29 -14.89 5.95 13.99
C ASP A 29 -14.43 5.44 12.61
N GLY A 30 -13.25 5.84 12.16
CA GLY A 30 -12.67 5.41 10.90
C GLY A 30 -13.25 6.13 9.67
N LEU A 31 -12.44 6.26 8.63
CA LEU A 31 -12.87 6.75 7.33
C LEU A 31 -12.94 5.59 6.32
N SER A 32 -14.15 5.24 5.89
CA SER A 32 -14.37 4.10 4.99
C SER A 32 -13.49 4.18 3.73
N ALA A 33 -12.93 3.04 3.34
CA ALA A 33 -12.03 2.88 2.19
C ALA A 33 -10.69 3.66 2.25
N VAL A 34 -10.36 4.28 3.39
CA VAL A 34 -9.07 4.96 3.60
C VAL A 34 -8.26 4.25 4.68
N TYR A 35 -6.97 4.06 4.42
CA TYR A 35 -6.06 3.28 5.27
C TYR A 35 -4.69 3.94 5.35
N ASP A 36 -4.04 3.77 6.51
CA ASP A 36 -2.72 4.30 6.78
C ASP A 36 -1.68 3.17 6.80
N TYR A 37 -0.51 3.42 6.21
CA TYR A 37 0.61 2.49 6.25
C TYR A 37 1.39 2.67 7.55
N GLY A 38 1.53 1.59 8.33
CA GLY A 38 2.38 1.56 9.52
C GLY A 38 3.88 1.51 9.19
N PRO A 39 4.76 1.35 10.21
CA PRO A 39 6.21 1.32 10.01
C PRO A 39 6.67 0.28 8.99
N TYR A 40 6.24 -0.98 9.13
CA TYR A 40 6.63 -2.04 8.20
C TYR A 40 5.85 -1.97 6.89
N GLY A 41 4.61 -1.49 6.91
CA GLY A 41 3.84 -1.28 5.68
C GLY A 41 4.46 -0.22 4.78
N SER A 42 4.95 0.88 5.35
CA SER A 42 5.64 1.94 4.63
C SER A 42 6.94 1.44 4.00
N LEU A 43 7.74 0.67 4.74
CA LEU A 43 8.95 0.05 4.22
C LEU A 43 8.65 -0.94 3.09
N LEU A 44 7.67 -1.83 3.28
CA LEU A 44 7.27 -2.79 2.26
C LEU A 44 6.77 -2.10 0.99
N LYS A 45 5.90 -1.09 1.13
CA LYS A 45 5.39 -0.30 0.01
C LYS A 45 6.53 0.37 -0.77
N ASN A 46 7.47 0.98 -0.07
CA ASN A 46 8.60 1.66 -0.70
C ASN A 46 9.52 0.68 -1.42
N ASN A 47 9.82 -0.46 -0.82
CA ASN A 47 10.65 -1.51 -1.45
C ASN A 47 10.01 -2.04 -2.74
N ILE A 48 8.69 -2.27 -2.73
CA ILE A 48 7.95 -2.71 -3.93
C ILE A 48 7.97 -1.61 -5.00
N LYS A 49 7.72 -0.35 -4.63
CA LYS A 49 7.76 0.80 -5.56
C LYS A 49 9.14 0.94 -6.20
N GLU A 50 10.21 0.88 -5.41
CA GLU A 50 11.59 1.00 -5.89
C GLU A 50 11.96 -0.15 -6.82
N TYR A 51 11.66 -1.39 -6.43
CA TYR A 51 11.90 -2.56 -7.26
C TYR A 51 11.20 -2.44 -8.61
N TRP A 52 9.93 -2.06 -8.61
CA TRP A 52 9.15 -1.89 -9.83
C TRP A 52 9.69 -0.77 -10.71
N TRP A 53 10.05 0.37 -10.12
CA TRP A 53 10.61 1.50 -10.86
C TRP A 53 11.92 1.11 -11.54
N LYS A 54 12.80 0.42 -10.81
CA LYS A 54 14.05 -0.09 -11.37
C LYS A 54 13.78 -1.07 -12.51
N SER A 55 12.90 -2.05 -12.30
CA SER A 55 12.63 -3.08 -13.31
C SER A 55 11.97 -2.53 -14.57
N MET A 56 11.04 -1.58 -14.43
CA MET A 56 10.29 -1.07 -15.58
C MET A 56 11.00 0.11 -16.25
N VAL A 57 11.47 1.09 -15.50
CA VAL A 57 11.98 2.35 -16.06
C VAL A 57 13.48 2.31 -16.31
N GLN A 58 14.27 1.73 -15.40
CA GLN A 58 15.74 1.78 -15.52
C GLN A 58 16.33 0.64 -16.36
N MET A 59 15.61 -0.47 -16.52
CA MET A 59 16.07 -1.64 -17.28
C MET A 59 15.52 -1.71 -18.72
N HIS A 60 14.68 -0.76 -19.12
CA HIS A 60 14.08 -0.72 -20.46
C HIS A 60 14.34 0.64 -21.11
N GLU A 61 14.84 0.63 -22.34
CA GLU A 61 15.20 1.87 -23.06
C GLU A 61 13.97 2.63 -23.60
N ASN A 62 12.82 1.96 -23.67
CA ASN A 62 11.59 2.49 -24.25
C ASN A 62 10.56 2.98 -23.21
N ILE A 63 10.95 3.11 -21.94
CA ILE A 63 10.07 3.55 -20.85
C ILE A 63 10.67 4.79 -20.18
N VAL A 64 9.86 5.85 -20.07
CA VAL A 64 10.26 7.12 -19.44
C VAL A 64 9.44 7.33 -18.17
N GLY A 65 10.12 7.62 -17.06
CA GLY A 65 9.48 7.94 -15.79
C GLY A 65 8.92 9.36 -15.77
N ILE A 66 7.73 9.52 -15.20
CA ILE A 66 7.06 10.83 -15.00
C ILE A 66 6.47 10.88 -13.58
N ASP A 67 6.44 12.07 -13.00
CA ASP A 67 5.71 12.37 -11.77
C ASP A 67 4.86 13.63 -11.99
N ALA A 68 3.54 13.49 -11.84
CA ALA A 68 2.56 14.51 -12.21
C ALA A 68 1.80 15.02 -10.97
N ALA A 69 1.30 16.24 -11.06
CA ALA A 69 0.52 16.84 -9.97
C ALA A 69 -0.83 16.13 -9.77
N ILE A 70 -1.30 16.06 -8.52
CA ILE A 70 -2.61 15.49 -8.16
C ILE A 70 -3.76 16.38 -8.65
N PHE A 71 -3.64 17.69 -8.49
CA PHE A 71 -4.63 18.63 -9.03
C PHE A 71 -4.34 18.94 -10.49
N MET A 72 -5.36 18.85 -11.33
CA MET A 72 -5.29 19.17 -12.77
C MET A 72 -6.42 20.13 -13.16
N HIS A 73 -6.32 20.74 -14.35
CA HIS A 73 -7.40 21.56 -14.91
C HIS A 73 -8.69 20.72 -15.02
N PRO A 74 -9.87 21.27 -14.68
CA PRO A 74 -11.15 20.57 -14.77
C PRO A 74 -11.52 20.13 -16.19
#